data_AF-A0AAV9N000-F1
#
_entry.id   AF-A0AAV9N000-F1
#
_cell.length_a   1.000
_cell.length_b   1.000
_cell.length_c   1.000
_cell.angle_alpha   90.00
_cell.angle_beta   90.00
_cell.angle_gamma   90.00
#
_symmetry.space_group_name_H-M   'P 1'
#
loop_
_entity.id
_entity.type
_entity.pdbx_description
1 polymer ?
#
loop_
_entity_poly.entity_id
_entity_poly.type
_entity_poly.pdbx_seq_one_letter_code
_entity_poly.pdbx_strand_id
1 'polypeptide(L)'
;MAGLGLRGAALITGAGGALGRAITLQFARDGVRRIAALDLSDKGLTETAEALKSEVPNVEFLPISVDIGDEEQVIRAFGSTVSKFGRIDYAINNAAIAAPFLPTGETTIADFERVQRVNLRGTWLCEREALKQMVNQEPLEALFIDTPLVTPVIRTLLGPQIDRTPMGRLANPEEIADAVVYLASDRASYITGSVLSVSLTLRSPRADADPQFR
;
A
#
# COMPACT_ATOMS: atom_id res chain seq x y z
N MET A 1 -11.42 5.46 19.76
CA MET A 1 -10.12 4.75 19.91
C MET A 1 -9.03 5.67 19.39
N ALA A 2 -7.89 5.79 20.09
CA ALA A 2 -6.74 6.51 19.55
C ALA A 2 -6.20 5.76 18.31
N GLY A 3 -5.82 6.48 17.26
CA GLY A 3 -5.29 5.91 16.02
C GLY A 3 -3.88 5.32 16.20
N LEU A 4 -3.43 4.52 15.22
CA LEU A 4 -2.17 3.77 15.28
C LEU A 4 -0.87 4.63 15.17
N GLY A 5 -0.98 5.96 15.04
CA GLY A 5 0.20 6.84 14.94
C GLY A 5 0.99 6.71 13.63
N LEU A 6 0.34 6.24 12.56
CA LEU A 6 0.93 6.12 11.23
C LEU A 6 1.42 7.49 10.74
N ARG A 7 2.59 7.48 10.09
CA ARG A 7 3.23 8.66 9.49
C ARG A 7 3.42 8.41 8.00
N GLY A 8 3.73 9.45 7.22
CA GLY A 8 4.04 9.29 5.79
C GLY A 8 2.95 9.75 4.84
N ALA A 9 2.90 9.13 3.66
CA ALA A 9 1.91 9.35 2.61
C ALA A 9 1.33 8.02 2.10
N ALA A 10 0.01 7.93 1.98
CA ALA A 10 -0.68 6.76 1.45
C ALA A 10 -1.25 7.04 0.05
N LEU A 11 -1.20 6.05 -0.84
CA LEU A 11 -1.87 6.01 -2.11
C LEU A 11 -2.86 4.84 -2.10
N ILE A 12 -4.14 5.12 -2.34
CA ILE A 12 -5.21 4.11 -2.31
C ILE A 12 -5.91 4.10 -3.66
N THR A 13 -5.96 2.94 -4.31
CA THR A 13 -6.74 2.73 -5.54
C THR A 13 -8.16 2.25 -5.22
N GLY A 14 -9.13 2.60 -6.07
CA GLY A 14 -10.54 2.29 -5.85
C GLY A 14 -11.13 3.06 -4.65
N ALA A 15 -10.55 4.22 -4.34
CA ALA A 15 -10.85 5.01 -3.16
C ALA A 15 -12.25 5.64 -3.18
N GLY A 16 -12.87 5.77 -4.35
CA GLY A 16 -14.23 6.29 -4.51
C GLY A 16 -15.32 5.28 -4.15
N GLY A 17 -15.00 3.98 -4.20
CA GLY A 17 -15.89 2.90 -3.76
C GLY A 17 -16.05 2.82 -2.23
N ALA A 18 -17.05 2.08 -1.76
CA ALA A 18 -17.36 1.98 -0.33
C ALA A 18 -16.17 1.46 0.52
N LEU A 19 -15.50 0.40 0.04
CA LEU A 19 -14.35 -0.18 0.74
C LEU A 19 -13.13 0.74 0.70
N GLY A 20 -12.78 1.27 -0.48
CA GLY A 20 -11.64 2.17 -0.62
C GLY A 20 -11.80 3.47 0.19
N ARG A 21 -13.02 3.99 0.30
CA ARG A 21 -13.36 5.12 1.18
C ARG A 21 -13.17 4.77 2.65
N ALA A 22 -13.67 3.62 3.09
CA ALA A 22 -13.49 3.17 4.47
C ALA A 22 -12.01 2.99 4.82
N ILE A 23 -11.21 2.40 3.93
CA ILE A 23 -9.76 2.29 4.07
C ILE A 23 -9.12 3.68 4.17
N THR A 24 -9.48 4.58 3.25
CA THR A 24 -8.96 5.96 3.22
C THR A 24 -9.21 6.69 4.54
N LEU A 25 -10.44 6.63 5.05
CA LEU A 25 -10.80 7.21 6.34
C LEU A 25 -10.03 6.55 7.48
N GLN A 26 -9.84 5.23 7.43
CA GLN A 26 -9.11 4.52 8.47
C GLN A 26 -7.63 4.91 8.52
N PHE A 27 -6.95 4.99 7.37
CA PHE A 27 -5.56 5.50 7.29
C PHE A 27 -5.44 6.92 7.86
N ALA A 28 -6.41 7.79 7.57
CA ALA A 28 -6.46 9.12 8.13
C ALA A 28 -6.63 9.12 9.66
N ARG A 29 -7.59 8.35 10.17
CA ARG A 29 -7.83 8.19 11.63
C ARG A 29 -6.60 7.62 12.34
N ASP A 30 -5.86 6.76 11.66
CA ASP A 30 -4.66 6.12 12.19
C ASP A 30 -3.41 6.99 12.08
N GLY A 31 -3.49 8.18 11.47
CA GLY A 31 -2.45 9.21 11.55
C GLY A 31 -1.88 9.68 10.22
N VAL A 32 -2.17 9.01 9.11
CA VAL A 32 -1.68 9.43 7.79
C VAL A 32 -2.36 10.74 7.37
N ARG A 33 -1.56 11.79 7.21
CA ARG A 33 -2.06 13.13 6.86
C ARG A 33 -1.91 13.50 5.38
N ARG A 34 -1.24 12.67 4.58
CA ARG A 34 -1.08 12.86 3.13
C ARG A 34 -1.66 11.66 2.41
N ILE A 35 -2.74 11.86 1.66
CA ILE A 35 -3.46 10.76 1.03
C ILE A 35 -3.74 11.08 -0.43
N ALA A 36 -3.22 10.25 -1.34
CA ALA A 36 -3.65 10.20 -2.73
C ALA A 36 -4.73 9.13 -2.89
N ALA A 37 -5.85 9.52 -3.48
CA ALA A 37 -7.00 8.65 -3.72
C ALA A 37 -7.23 8.54 -5.22
N LEU A 38 -7.10 7.32 -5.74
CA LEU A 38 -7.23 7.00 -7.15
C LEU A 38 -8.55 6.26 -7.37
N ASP A 39 -9.34 6.69 -8.35
CA ASP A 39 -10.56 5.99 -8.77
C ASP A 39 -10.96 6.42 -10.20
N LEU A 40 -11.85 5.66 -10.85
CA LEU A 40 -12.49 6.10 -12.10
C LEU A 40 -13.60 7.14 -11.84
N SER A 41 -14.16 7.14 -10.64
CA SER A 41 -15.32 7.95 -10.28
C SER A 41 -14.92 9.23 -9.56
N ASP A 42 -14.95 10.36 -10.28
CA ASP A 42 -14.76 11.70 -9.69
C ASP A 42 -15.75 11.98 -8.57
N LYS A 43 -17.00 11.51 -8.74
CA LYS A 43 -18.04 11.61 -7.72
C LYS A 43 -17.65 10.82 -6.46
N GLY A 44 -17.20 9.58 -6.61
CA GLY A 44 -16.78 8.76 -5.46
C GLY A 44 -15.58 9.36 -4.72
N LEU A 45 -14.63 9.94 -5.46
CA LEU A 45 -13.51 10.68 -4.87
C LEU A 45 -13.97 11.93 -4.12
N THR A 46 -14.95 12.66 -4.66
CA THR A 46 -15.55 13.82 -4.00
C THR A 46 -16.23 13.44 -2.69
N GLU A 47 -17.04 12.39 -2.69
CA GLU A 47 -17.69 11.88 -1.47
C GLU A 47 -16.66 11.43 -0.42
N THR A 48 -15.55 10.85 -0.85
CA THR A 48 -14.44 10.46 0.05
C THR A 48 -13.74 11.67 0.65
N ALA A 49 -13.53 12.73 -0.15
CA ALA A 49 -12.96 13.99 0.32
C ALA A 49 -13.86 14.66 1.37
N GLU A 50 -15.18 14.66 1.15
CA GLU A 50 -16.17 15.21 2.08
C GLU A 50 -16.18 14.44 3.40
N ALA A 51 -16.18 13.11 3.34
CA ALA A 51 -16.09 12.27 4.54
C ALA A 51 -14.80 12.54 5.34
N LEU A 52 -13.65 12.64 4.67
CA LEU A 52 -12.38 12.98 5.32
C LEU A 52 -12.44 14.33 6.03
N LYS A 53 -12.96 15.38 5.35
CA LYS A 53 -13.10 16.71 5.94
C LYS A 53 -13.99 16.72 7.18
N SER A 54 -15.06 15.91 7.17
CA SER A 54 -15.99 15.82 8.28
C SER A 54 -15.42 15.04 9.47
N GLU A 55 -14.64 13.99 9.23
CA GLU A 55 -14.27 13.02 10.27
C GLU A 55 -12.83 13.18 10.78
N VAL A 56 -11.90 13.56 9.91
CA VAL A 56 -10.48 13.68 10.23
C VAL A 56 -9.94 14.98 9.60
N PRO A 57 -10.19 16.14 10.23
CA PRO A 57 -9.71 17.41 9.70
C PRO A 57 -8.17 17.42 9.64
N ASN A 58 -7.62 18.14 8.67
CA ASN A 58 -6.17 18.27 8.40
C ASN A 58 -5.51 17.08 7.69
N VAL A 59 -6.25 16.42 6.80
CA VAL A 59 -5.68 15.52 5.79
C VAL A 59 -5.45 16.32 4.50
N GLU A 60 -4.21 16.35 4.03
CA GLU A 60 -3.89 16.80 2.68
C GLU A 60 -4.29 15.70 1.69
N PHE A 61 -5.43 15.89 1.04
CA PHE A 61 -6.06 14.92 0.15
C PHE A 61 -5.83 15.28 -1.32
N LEU A 62 -5.36 14.31 -2.11
CA LEU A 62 -5.14 14.42 -3.55
C LEU A 62 -6.05 13.40 -4.28
N PRO A 63 -7.22 13.80 -4.79
CA PRO A 63 -8.03 12.95 -5.66
C PRO A 63 -7.44 12.91 -7.07
N ILE A 64 -7.35 11.72 -7.65
CA ILE A 64 -6.87 11.50 -9.03
C ILE A 64 -7.83 10.56 -9.75
N SER A 65 -8.45 11.05 -10.82
CA SER A 65 -9.24 10.24 -11.74
C SER A 65 -8.31 9.39 -12.61
N VAL A 66 -8.44 8.07 -12.57
CA VAL A 66 -7.53 7.14 -13.28
C VAL A 66 -8.17 5.78 -13.58
N ASP A 67 -8.03 5.31 -14.82
CA ASP A 67 -8.14 3.87 -15.11
C ASP A 67 -6.81 3.19 -14.75
N ILE A 68 -6.80 2.39 -13.67
CA ILE A 68 -5.60 1.65 -13.28
C ILE A 68 -5.22 0.57 -14.30
N GLY A 69 -6.14 0.18 -15.18
CA GLY A 69 -5.87 -0.67 -16.33
C GLY A 69 -5.19 0.07 -17.48
N ASP A 70 -4.85 1.35 -17.36
CA ASP A 70 -4.11 2.13 -18.35
C ASP A 70 -2.72 2.50 -17.80
N GLU A 71 -1.67 2.06 -18.49
CA GLU A 71 -0.30 2.22 -18.01
C GLU A 71 0.16 3.67 -17.96
N GLU A 72 -0.19 4.49 -18.96
CA GLU A 72 0.23 5.88 -18.95
C GLU A 72 -0.50 6.67 -17.87
N GLN A 73 -1.78 6.38 -17.65
CA GLN A 73 -2.54 7.01 -16.58
C GLN A 73 -1.98 6.63 -15.21
N VAL A 74 -1.58 5.37 -14.99
CA VAL A 74 -0.91 4.93 -13.76
C VAL A 74 0.41 5.68 -13.56
N ILE A 75 1.28 5.75 -14.58
CA ILE A 75 2.54 6.49 -14.50
C ILE A 75 2.29 7.95 -14.12
N ARG A 76 1.32 8.61 -14.75
CA ARG A 76 0.95 10.00 -14.43
C ARG A 76 0.43 10.13 -13.00
N ALA A 77 -0.46 9.25 -12.54
CA ALA A 77 -1.06 9.32 -11.21
C ALA A 77 -0.02 9.15 -10.09
N PHE A 78 0.92 8.20 -10.25
CA PHE A 78 2.03 8.02 -9.33
C PHE A 78 2.98 9.22 -9.37
N GLY A 79 3.30 9.74 -10.56
CA GLY A 79 4.10 10.96 -10.72
C GLY A 79 3.48 12.17 -10.03
N SER A 80 2.16 12.39 -10.18
CA SER A 80 1.44 13.46 -9.48
C SER A 80 1.46 13.29 -7.97
N THR A 81 1.32 12.06 -7.47
CA THR A 81 1.39 11.76 -6.03
C THR A 81 2.77 12.09 -5.47
N VAL A 82 3.83 11.66 -6.15
CA VAL A 82 5.21 11.96 -5.74
C VAL A 82 5.50 13.45 -5.84
N SER A 83 5.05 14.12 -6.91
CA SER A 83 5.20 15.56 -7.05
C SER A 83 4.49 16.33 -5.93
N LYS A 84 3.36 15.82 -5.42
CA LYS A 84 2.57 16.47 -4.37
C LYS A 84 3.13 16.21 -2.97
N PHE A 85 3.47 14.96 -2.65
CA PHE A 85 3.82 14.54 -1.29
C PHE A 85 5.32 14.25 -1.08
N GLY A 86 6.08 14.16 -2.17
CA GLY A 86 7.51 13.81 -2.19
C GLY A 86 7.82 12.33 -2.00
N ARG A 87 6.81 11.52 -1.64
CA ARG A 87 6.98 10.11 -1.24
C ARG A 87 5.69 9.31 -1.36
N ILE A 88 5.82 7.99 -1.38
CA ILE A 88 4.72 7.03 -1.20
C ILE A 88 5.20 6.00 -0.17
N ASP A 89 4.51 5.89 0.96
CA ASP A 89 4.89 4.97 2.06
C ASP A 89 3.94 3.79 2.17
N TYR A 90 2.67 3.99 1.80
CA TYR A 90 1.68 2.94 1.73
C TYR A 90 1.03 2.95 0.35
N ALA A 91 1.01 1.81 -0.33
CA ALA A 91 0.28 1.62 -1.57
C ALA A 91 -0.79 0.55 -1.33
N ILE A 92 -2.06 0.93 -1.45
CA ILE A 92 -3.20 0.03 -1.24
C ILE A 92 -3.82 -0.24 -2.62
N ASN A 93 -3.57 -1.45 -3.12
CA ASN A 93 -4.15 -1.95 -4.37
C ASN A 93 -5.52 -2.55 -4.11
N ASN A 94 -6.53 -1.69 -3.95
CA ASN A 94 -7.90 -2.07 -3.63
C ASN A 94 -8.86 -2.03 -4.84
N ALA A 95 -8.52 -1.29 -5.90
CA ALA A 95 -9.37 -1.23 -7.09
C ALA A 95 -9.59 -2.63 -7.71
N ALA A 96 -10.85 -3.02 -7.84
CA ALA A 96 -11.25 -4.27 -8.48
C ALA A 96 -12.65 -4.16 -9.07
N ILE A 97 -12.92 -5.00 -10.06
CA ILE A 97 -14.24 -5.19 -10.66
C ILE A 97 -14.64 -6.66 -10.64
N ALA A 98 -15.94 -6.92 -10.63
CA ALA A 98 -16.47 -8.27 -10.77
C ALA A 98 -16.70 -8.64 -12.25
N ALA A 99 -16.57 -9.93 -12.53
CA ALA A 99 -17.17 -10.53 -13.73
C ALA A 99 -18.71 -10.50 -13.62
N PRO A 100 -19.44 -10.62 -14.74
CA PRO A 100 -20.88 -10.88 -14.68
C PRO A 100 -21.18 -12.14 -13.85
N PHE A 101 -22.27 -12.12 -13.09
CA PHE A 101 -22.75 -13.28 -12.32
C PHE A 101 -23.45 -14.29 -13.23
N LEU A 102 -22.68 -14.95 -14.10
CA LEU A 102 -23.14 -15.96 -15.04
C LEU A 102 -22.36 -17.28 -14.85
N PRO A 103 -22.94 -18.43 -15.23
CA PRO A 103 -22.18 -19.67 -15.34
C PRO A 103 -20.94 -19.47 -16.23
N THR A 104 -19.82 -20.11 -15.91
CA THR A 104 -18.55 -19.90 -16.64
C THR A 104 -18.67 -20.14 -18.15
N GLY A 105 -19.47 -21.13 -18.57
CA GLY A 105 -19.72 -21.40 -19.99
C GLY A 105 -20.54 -20.34 -20.74
N GLU A 106 -21.14 -19.39 -20.01
CA GLU A 106 -21.91 -18.26 -20.55
C GLU A 106 -21.14 -16.92 -20.47
N THR A 107 -19.95 -16.92 -19.87
CA THR A 107 -19.07 -15.74 -19.84
C THR A 107 -18.30 -15.61 -21.15
N THR A 108 -17.96 -14.37 -21.51
CA THR A 108 -17.20 -14.10 -22.74
C THR A 108 -15.71 -13.90 -22.45
N ILE A 109 -14.87 -14.06 -23.47
CA ILE A 109 -13.46 -13.65 -23.38
C ILE A 109 -13.34 -12.15 -23.05
N ALA A 110 -14.25 -11.31 -23.55
CA ALA A 110 -14.27 -9.89 -23.22
C ALA A 110 -14.52 -9.65 -21.71
N ASP A 111 -15.36 -10.45 -21.05
CA ASP A 111 -15.57 -10.36 -19.61
C ASP A 111 -14.32 -10.72 -18.83
N PHE A 112 -13.67 -11.82 -19.24
CA PHE A 112 -12.41 -12.26 -18.67
C PHE A 112 -11.32 -11.19 -18.83
N GLU A 113 -11.08 -10.71 -20.05
CA GLU A 113 -10.08 -9.69 -20.34
C GLU A 113 -10.36 -8.38 -19.61
N ARG A 114 -11.64 -7.99 -19.49
CA ARG A 114 -12.01 -6.80 -18.72
C ARG A 114 -11.59 -6.92 -17.26
N VAL A 115 -11.90 -8.05 -16.61
CA VAL A 115 -11.52 -8.31 -15.21
C VAL A 115 -10.00 -8.41 -15.07
N GLN A 116 -9.31 -9.14 -15.95
CA GLN A 116 -7.87 -9.29 -15.90
C GLN A 116 -7.14 -7.96 -16.13
N ARG A 117 -7.65 -7.11 -17.02
CA ARG A 117 -7.08 -5.77 -17.30
C ARG A 117 -7.04 -4.92 -16.04
N VAL A 118 -8.08 -4.97 -15.21
CA VAL A 118 -8.18 -4.16 -13.98
C VAL A 118 -7.53 -4.89 -12.80
N ASN A 119 -8.02 -6.08 -12.44
CA ASN A 119 -7.70 -6.73 -11.18
C ASN A 119 -6.29 -7.33 -11.16
N LEU A 120 -5.76 -7.74 -12.31
CA LEU A 120 -4.41 -8.32 -12.41
C LEU A 120 -3.42 -7.30 -12.99
N ARG A 121 -3.64 -6.87 -14.24
CA ARG A 121 -2.71 -5.94 -14.91
C ARG A 121 -2.67 -4.59 -14.19
N GLY A 122 -3.81 -4.03 -13.80
CA GLY A 122 -3.85 -2.76 -13.09
C GLY A 122 -3.16 -2.80 -11.74
N THR A 123 -3.41 -3.84 -10.94
CA THR A 123 -2.69 -4.10 -9.68
C THR A 123 -1.18 -4.16 -9.91
N TRP A 124 -0.72 -4.95 -10.89
CA TRP A 124 0.70 -5.08 -11.21
C TRP A 124 1.33 -3.74 -11.64
N LEU A 125 0.63 -2.94 -12.44
CA LEU A 125 1.10 -1.61 -12.84
C LEU A 125 1.28 -0.69 -11.62
N CYS A 126 0.30 -0.69 -10.71
CA CYS A 126 0.38 0.10 -9.47
C CYS A 126 1.53 -0.37 -8.56
N GLU A 127 1.72 -1.68 -8.38
CA GLU A 127 2.86 -2.23 -7.61
C GLU A 127 4.19 -1.81 -8.22
N ARG A 128 4.32 -1.91 -9.55
CA ARG A 128 5.54 -1.54 -10.27
C ARG A 128 5.92 -0.07 -10.04
N GLU A 129 4.97 0.85 -10.16
CA GLU A 129 5.25 2.29 -9.95
C GLU A 129 5.44 2.64 -8.47
N ALA A 130 4.69 1.99 -7.55
CA ALA A 130 4.92 2.13 -6.11
C ALA A 130 6.34 1.72 -5.73
N LEU A 131 6.78 0.55 -6.18
CA LEU A 131 8.12 0.03 -5.89
C LEU A 131 9.21 0.91 -6.49
N LYS A 132 9.07 1.39 -7.74
CA LYS A 132 10.02 2.34 -8.35
C LYS A 132 10.21 3.60 -7.49
N GLN A 133 9.13 4.12 -6.90
CA GLN A 133 9.23 5.26 -5.99
C GLN A 133 9.84 4.86 -4.65
N MET A 134 9.33 3.81 -4.01
CA MET A 134 9.74 3.37 -2.67
C MET A 134 11.23 3.03 -2.58
N VAL A 135 11.82 2.44 -3.63
CA VAL A 135 13.26 2.12 -3.64
C VAL A 135 14.17 3.37 -3.73
N ASN A 136 13.62 4.51 -4.11
CA ASN A 136 14.35 5.77 -4.34
C ASN A 136 14.10 6.82 -3.24
N GLN A 137 13.39 6.47 -2.17
CA GLN A 137 13.15 7.36 -1.03
C GLN A 137 13.73 6.78 0.26
N GLU A 138 13.98 7.65 1.24
CA GLU A 138 14.26 7.21 2.60
C GLU A 138 13.00 6.56 3.20
N PRO A 139 13.12 5.34 3.71
CA PRO A 139 11.97 4.65 4.28
C PRO A 139 11.37 5.34 5.49
N LEU A 140 10.13 4.98 5.79
CA LEU A 140 9.67 5.07 7.17
C LEU A 140 10.40 4.01 7.97
N GLU A 141 10.81 4.36 9.17
CA GLU A 141 11.37 3.43 10.15
C GLU A 141 10.51 2.13 10.25
N ALA A 142 11.03 0.91 9.91
CA ALA A 142 10.72 -0.45 10.51
C ALA A 142 11.38 -1.67 9.85
N LEU A 143 11.99 -2.63 10.59
CA LEU A 143 12.01 -4.12 10.34
C LEU A 143 13.25 -5.01 10.71
N PHE A 144 13.06 -5.84 11.74
CA PHE A 144 13.78 -6.98 12.36
C PHE A 144 13.49 -6.86 13.85
N ILE A 145 12.78 -7.79 14.49
CA ILE A 145 12.34 -7.54 15.86
C ILE A 145 13.56 -7.39 16.79
N ASP A 146 13.75 -6.21 17.38
CA ASP A 146 14.77 -5.96 18.40
C ASP A 146 14.39 -6.74 19.65
N THR A 147 14.76 -8.01 19.62
CA THR A 147 14.56 -8.97 20.69
C THR A 147 15.91 -9.30 21.29
N PRO A 148 15.97 -9.79 22.54
CA PRO A 148 17.22 -10.26 23.14
C PRO A 148 17.95 -11.33 22.31
N LEU A 149 17.26 -12.00 21.38
CA LEU A 149 17.82 -12.98 20.46
C LEU A 149 18.72 -12.35 19.38
N VAL A 150 18.48 -11.08 19.02
CA VAL A 150 19.30 -10.31 18.05
C VAL A 150 20.51 -9.73 18.78
N THR A 151 21.43 -10.62 19.14
CA THR A 151 22.69 -10.25 19.79
C THR A 151 23.52 -9.27 18.93
N PRO A 152 24.49 -8.53 19.50
CA PRO A 152 25.35 -7.64 18.72
C PRO A 152 26.05 -8.33 17.54
N VAL A 153 26.40 -9.61 17.70
CA VAL A 153 26.99 -10.45 16.65
C VAL A 153 25.98 -10.69 15.52
N ILE A 154 24.76 -11.08 15.86
CA ILE A 154 23.69 -11.32 14.88
C ILE A 154 23.30 -10.00 14.18
N ARG A 155 23.24 -8.89 14.91
CA ARG A 155 22.97 -7.55 14.34
C ARG A 155 24.03 -7.14 13.31
N THR A 156 25.30 -7.42 13.59
CA THR A 156 26.41 -7.16 12.66
C THR A 156 26.32 -8.03 11.42
N LEU A 157 25.98 -9.31 11.58
CA LEU A 157 25.82 -10.26 10.48
C LEU A 157 24.61 -9.93 9.58
N LEU A 158 23.54 -9.38 10.17
CA LEU A 158 22.34 -8.99 9.45
C LEU A 158 22.44 -7.62 8.78
N GLY A 159 23.49 -6.83 9.04
CA GLY A 159 23.70 -5.49 8.49
C GLY A 159 23.41 -5.38 6.98
N PRO A 160 24.04 -6.21 6.13
CA PRO A 160 23.81 -6.19 4.69
C PRO A 160 22.38 -6.55 4.29
N GLN A 161 21.68 -7.37 5.08
CA GLN A 161 20.28 -7.71 4.86
C GLN A 161 19.37 -6.57 5.31
N ILE A 162 19.66 -5.91 6.45
CA ILE A 162 18.98 -4.71 6.96
C ILE A 162 19.02 -3.59 5.91
N ASP A 163 20.18 -3.36 5.31
CA ASP A 163 20.40 -2.33 4.28
C ASP A 163 19.66 -2.65 2.96
N ARG A 164 19.36 -3.92 2.70
CA ARG A 164 18.58 -4.38 1.55
C ARG A 164 17.08 -4.34 1.79
N THR A 165 16.65 -4.09 3.01
CA THR A 165 15.23 -3.88 3.29
C THR A 165 14.85 -2.49 2.82
N PRO A 166 13.64 -2.27 2.28
CA PRO A 166 13.15 -0.95 1.98
C PRO A 166 13.28 -0.02 3.18
N MET A 167 13.20 -0.55 4.40
CA MET A 167 12.98 0.18 5.65
C MET A 167 14.22 0.47 6.52
N GLY A 168 15.37 -0.14 6.22
CA GLY A 168 16.70 0.23 6.74
C GLY A 168 16.92 0.11 8.26
N ARG A 169 15.97 -0.39 9.04
CA ARG A 169 16.10 -0.59 10.50
C ARG A 169 15.47 -1.87 10.96
N LEU A 170 15.70 -2.21 12.22
CA LEU A 170 15.00 -3.26 12.98
C LEU A 170 13.57 -2.83 13.38
N ALA A 171 12.59 -3.73 13.46
CA ALA A 171 11.23 -3.56 14.00
C ALA A 171 11.27 -3.77 15.52
N ASN A 172 10.27 -3.31 16.24
CA ASN A 172 10.12 -3.58 17.67
C ASN A 172 9.13 -4.73 17.90
N PRO A 173 9.24 -5.50 19.01
CA PRO A 173 8.28 -6.55 19.35
C PRO A 173 6.84 -6.08 19.37
N GLU A 174 6.62 -4.83 19.80
CA GLU A 174 5.31 -4.19 19.87
C GLU A 174 4.66 -4.01 18.49
N GLU A 175 5.46 -3.78 17.44
CA GLU A 175 4.95 -3.65 16.06
C GLU A 175 4.39 -4.98 15.53
N ILE A 176 4.92 -6.11 16.00
CA ILE A 176 4.37 -7.45 15.70
C ILE A 176 3.16 -7.73 16.57
N ALA A 177 3.22 -7.35 17.85
CA ALA A 177 2.11 -7.49 18.78
C ALA A 177 0.86 -6.75 18.27
N ASP A 178 1.02 -5.55 17.70
CA ASP A 178 -0.08 -4.77 17.12
C ASP A 178 -0.75 -5.50 15.95
N ALA A 179 0.03 -6.15 15.07
CA ALA A 179 -0.51 -6.95 13.97
C ALA A 179 -1.27 -8.19 14.48
N VAL A 180 -0.76 -8.85 15.54
CA VAL A 180 -1.43 -9.98 16.19
C VAL A 180 -2.72 -9.53 16.88
N VAL A 181 -2.68 -8.42 17.62
CA VAL A 181 -3.85 -7.85 18.30
C VAL A 181 -4.90 -7.39 17.28
N TYR A 182 -4.48 -6.82 16.15
CA TYR A 182 -5.39 -6.50 15.05
C TYR A 182 -6.15 -7.74 14.57
N LEU A 183 -5.44 -8.81 14.22
CA LEU A 183 -6.03 -10.07 13.77
C LEU A 183 -6.91 -10.74 14.85
N ALA A 184 -6.57 -10.57 16.13
CA ALA A 184 -7.33 -11.12 17.24
C ALA A 184 -8.54 -10.25 17.66
N SER A 185 -8.67 -9.03 17.12
CA SER A 185 -9.74 -8.09 17.48
C SER A 185 -10.95 -8.18 16.55
N ASP A 186 -12.06 -7.59 16.99
CA ASP A 186 -13.27 -7.42 16.15
C ASP A 186 -13.00 -6.64 14.84
N ARG A 187 -11.86 -5.94 14.74
CA ARG A 187 -11.43 -5.25 13.50
C ARG A 187 -11.06 -6.23 12.38
N ALA A 188 -10.77 -7.48 12.73
CA ALA A 188 -10.51 -8.58 11.81
C ALA A 188 -11.67 -9.58 11.75
N SER A 189 -12.89 -9.18 12.15
CA SER A 189 -14.08 -10.05 12.26
C SER A 189 -14.47 -10.81 10.98
N TYR A 190 -13.97 -10.40 9.82
CA TYR A 190 -14.18 -11.08 8.54
C TYR A 190 -12.88 -11.52 7.84
N ILE A 191 -11.76 -11.48 8.55
CA ILE A 191 -10.45 -11.90 8.07
C ILE A 191 -10.19 -13.30 8.62
N THR A 192 -10.35 -14.33 7.78
CA THR A 192 -10.15 -15.74 8.14
C THR A 192 -9.38 -16.47 7.05
N GLY A 193 -8.51 -17.41 7.44
CA GLY A 193 -7.68 -18.20 6.52
C GLY A 193 -6.55 -17.42 5.82
N SER A 194 -6.33 -16.16 6.16
CA SER A 194 -5.32 -15.29 5.58
C SER A 194 -4.05 -15.21 6.44
N VAL A 195 -2.89 -15.22 5.80
CA VAL A 195 -1.61 -14.95 6.47
C VAL A 195 -1.29 -13.46 6.34
N LEU A 196 -1.34 -12.72 7.45
CA LEU A 196 -0.78 -11.37 7.50
C LEU A 196 0.74 -11.48 7.66
N SER A 197 1.45 -11.45 6.54
CA SER A 197 2.90 -11.46 6.54
C SER A 197 3.42 -10.13 7.08
N VAL A 198 3.96 -10.14 8.28
CA VAL A 198 4.73 -9.02 8.85
C VAL A 198 6.20 -9.34 8.61
N SER A 199 6.67 -9.08 7.39
CA SER A 199 7.97 -9.55 6.93
C SER A 199 8.70 -8.53 6.06
N LEU A 200 9.99 -8.79 5.87
CA LEU A 200 10.93 -8.05 5.04
C LEU A 200 10.78 -8.42 3.57
N THR A 201 10.22 -7.53 2.75
CA THR A 201 10.42 -7.63 1.30
C THR A 201 11.84 -7.16 0.99
N LEU A 202 12.69 -8.00 0.39
CA LEU A 202 14.06 -7.59 0.02
C LEU A 202 14.02 -6.71 -1.24
N ARG A 203 14.75 -5.60 -1.22
CA ARG A 203 15.05 -4.81 -2.43
C ARG A 203 15.94 -5.65 -3.36
N SER A 204 15.74 -5.56 -4.68
CA SER A 204 16.72 -6.09 -5.62
C SER A 204 18.06 -5.38 -5.41
N PRO A 205 19.21 -6.06 -5.54
CA PRO A 205 20.50 -5.41 -5.39
C PRO A 205 20.61 -4.21 -6.33
N ARG A 206 21.19 -3.12 -5.82
CA ARG A 206 21.61 -1.96 -6.60
C ARG A 206 22.60 -2.44 -7.67
N ALA A 207 22.33 -2.18 -8.95
CA ALA A 207 23.18 -2.63 -10.07
C ALA A 207 24.62 -2.03 -10.01
N ASP A 208 24.80 -0.99 -9.22
CA ASP A 208 26.05 -0.27 -8.96
C ASP A 208 26.80 -0.78 -7.71
N ALA A 209 26.21 -1.65 -6.89
CA ALA A 209 26.74 -1.99 -5.56
C ALA A 209 27.42 -3.38 -5.47
N ASP A 210 27.39 -4.21 -6.51
CA ASP A 210 28.01 -5.55 -6.47
C ASP A 210 28.76 -5.88 -7.78
N PRO A 211 30.11 -5.97 -7.76
CA PRO A 211 30.91 -6.37 -8.92
C PRO A 211 30.65 -7.79 -9.42
N GLN A 212 30.00 -8.66 -8.63
CA GLN A 212 29.79 -10.07 -9.00
C GLN A 212 28.63 -10.30 -9.97
N PHE A 213 27.82 -9.29 -10.25
CA PHE A 213 26.66 -9.38 -11.16
C PHE A 213 26.83 -8.54 -12.45
N ARG A 214 28.07 -8.29 -12.88
CA ARG A 214 28.40 -7.82 -14.23
C ARG A 214 28.71 -8.98 -15.17
#